data_AF-A0A2V8WIR4-F1
#
_entry.id   AF-A0A2V8WIR4-F1
#
_cell.length_a   1.000
_cell.length_b   1.000
_cell.length_c   1.000
_cell.angle_alpha   90.00
_cell.angle_beta   90.00
_cell.angle_gamma   90.00
#
_symmetry.space_group_name_H-M   'P 1'
#
loop_
_entity.id
_entity.type
_entity.pdbx_description
1 polymer ?
#
loop_
_entity_poly.entity_id
_entity_poly.type
_entity_poly.pdbx_seq_one_letter_code
_entity_poly.pdbx_strand_id
1 'polypeptide(L)'
;MMGPTDRFSPDEVQRILGLTEKQLDYWERLRLVSPQKEQGIRSYDFRDLIGLRTVKQLVENGVPANRLRRALAALREKLAHAEAPLSELRVLSDGGTVIVERGGTRLEPLSGQFVLNFETRELNETVRVMTGRSADEWLAVALEYEAEGKNRAQ
;
A
#
# COMPACT_ATOMS: atom_id res chain seq x y z
N MET A 1 5.64 27.69 8.57
CA MET A 1 5.98 27.12 7.25
C MET A 1 7.32 26.42 7.44
N MET A 2 7.36 25.10 7.32
CA MET A 2 8.55 24.28 7.65
C MET A 2 9.31 24.01 6.36
N GLY A 3 10.59 24.40 6.30
CA GLY A 3 11.35 24.47 5.06
C GLY A 3 12.08 23.16 4.74
N PRO A 4 12.50 22.94 3.47
CA PRO A 4 13.28 21.77 3.04
C PRO A 4 14.68 21.61 3.66
N THR A 5 15.01 22.41 4.68
CA THR A 5 16.31 22.44 5.37
C THR A 5 16.21 22.10 6.86
N ASP A 6 15.01 21.86 7.38
CA ASP A 6 14.87 21.49 8.79
C ASP A 6 15.49 20.11 9.02
N ARG A 7 16.60 20.12 9.77
CA ARG A 7 17.31 18.94 10.24
C ARG A 7 16.77 18.61 11.63
N PHE A 8 16.32 17.37 11.80
CA PHE A 8 15.86 16.87 13.08
C PHE A 8 16.97 16.07 13.73
N SER A 9 17.16 16.24 15.03
CA SER A 9 17.99 15.37 15.86
C SER A 9 17.27 14.04 16.16
N PRO A 10 17.98 12.98 16.60
CA PRO A 10 17.36 11.74 17.04
C PRO A 10 16.31 11.94 18.13
N ASP A 11 16.54 12.87 19.06
CA ASP A 11 15.62 13.15 20.16
C ASP A 11 14.33 13.82 19.68
N GLU A 12 14.44 14.74 18.71
CA GLU A 12 13.27 15.35 18.09
C GLU A 12 12.46 14.33 17.31
N VAL A 13 13.10 13.44 16.56
CA VAL A 13 12.42 12.36 15.84
C VAL A 13 11.68 11.44 16.80
N GLN A 14 12.33 11.01 17.88
CA GLN A 14 11.70 10.18 18.93
C GLN A 14 10.48 10.87 19.53
N ARG A 15 10.60 12.17 19.85
CA ARG A 15 9.50 12.97 20.40
C ARG A 15 8.34 13.18 19.41
N ILE A 16 8.64 13.52 18.16
CA ILE A 16 7.65 13.82 17.12
C ILE A 16 6.86 12.56 16.74
N LEU A 17 7.56 11.44 16.57
CA LEU A 17 6.96 10.19 16.08
C LEU A 17 6.55 9.25 17.21
N GLY A 18 6.90 9.54 18.46
CA GLY A 18 6.69 8.65 19.61
C GLY A 18 7.40 7.31 19.39
N LEU A 19 8.69 7.37 19.05
CA LEU A 19 9.57 6.22 18.86
C LEU A 19 10.52 6.08 20.05
N THR A 20 10.82 4.85 20.41
CA THR A 20 11.93 4.56 21.32
C THR A 20 13.26 4.62 20.57
N GLU A 21 14.35 4.97 21.27
CA GLU A 21 15.73 4.91 20.75
C GLU A 21 16.03 3.55 20.10
N LYS A 22 15.61 2.45 20.75
CA LYS A 22 15.79 1.09 20.22
C LYS A 22 15.06 0.85 18.90
N GLN A 23 13.84 1.38 18.73
CA GLN A 23 13.10 1.26 17.47
C GLN A 23 13.82 2.04 16.37
N LEU A 24 14.24 3.27 16.66
CA LEU A 24 14.96 4.12 15.72
C LEU A 24 16.27 3.46 15.27
N ASP A 25 17.11 3.04 16.21
CA ASP A 25 18.37 2.33 15.93
C ASP A 25 18.15 1.03 15.15
N TYR A 26 17.10 0.27 15.50
CA TYR A 26 16.79 -0.98 14.82
C TYR A 26 16.40 -0.74 13.36
N TRP A 27 15.55 0.25 13.08
CA TRP A 27 15.10 0.55 11.72
C TRP A 27 16.20 1.19 10.86
N GLU A 28 17.09 1.97 11.45
CA GLU A 28 18.32 2.45 10.81
C GLU A 28 19.25 1.31 10.43
N ARG A 29 19.47 0.36 11.34
CA ARG A 29 20.32 -0.82 11.07
C ARG A 29 19.76 -1.67 9.94
N LEU A 30 18.44 -1.74 9.81
CA LEU A 30 17.76 -2.40 8.70
C LEU A 30 17.76 -1.56 7.40
N ARG A 31 18.28 -0.33 7.43
CA ARG A 31 18.29 0.63 6.31
C ARG A 31 16.89 0.93 5.75
N LEU A 32 15.89 0.90 6.61
CA LEU A 32 14.54 1.35 6.26
C LEU A 32 14.53 2.87 6.05
N VAL A 33 15.32 3.58 6.86
CA VAL A 33 15.63 5.01 6.75
C VAL A 33 17.13 5.19 7.00
N SER A 34 17.76 6.15 6.32
CA SER A 34 19.20 6.38 6.42
C SER A 34 19.47 7.84 6.77
N PRO A 35 19.72 8.17 8.06
CA PRO A 35 20.02 9.55 8.45
C PRO A 35 21.31 10.03 7.82
N GLN A 36 21.41 11.35 7.66
CA GLN A 36 22.67 12.01 7.36
C GLN A 36 23.55 12.00 8.61
N LYS A 37 24.84 11.72 8.43
CA LYS A 37 25.83 11.71 9.52
C LYS A 37 26.95 12.67 9.16
N GLU A 38 26.99 13.81 9.84
CA GLU A 38 28.01 14.84 9.64
C GLU A 38 28.79 14.99 10.95
N GLN A 39 30.12 14.79 10.90
CA GLN A 39 30.99 14.85 12.07
C GLN A 39 30.52 13.98 13.26
N GLY A 40 29.86 12.84 12.97
CA GLY A 40 29.33 11.93 13.99
C GLY A 40 27.95 12.28 14.53
N ILE A 41 27.40 13.45 14.16
CA ILE A 41 26.06 13.89 14.54
C ILE A 41 25.05 13.34 13.53
N ARG A 42 24.02 12.66 14.04
CA ARG A 42 22.91 12.14 13.22
C ARG A 42 21.89 13.25 13.00
N SER A 43 21.47 13.44 11.76
CA SER A 43 20.36 14.32 11.42
C SER A 43 19.42 13.66 10.41
N TYR A 44 18.14 13.96 10.53
CA TYR A 44 17.09 13.46 9.67
C TYR A 44 16.50 14.64 8.91
N ASP A 45 16.09 14.43 7.67
CA ASP A 45 15.28 15.39 6.93
C ASP A 45 13.79 15.06 7.00
N PHE A 46 12.95 15.89 6.38
CA PHE A 46 11.51 15.65 6.38
C PHE A 46 11.10 14.33 5.69
N ARG A 47 11.85 13.86 4.69
CA ARG A 47 11.56 12.59 4.00
C ARG A 47 11.84 11.41 4.93
N ASP A 48 12.90 11.50 5.73
CA ASP A 48 13.21 10.53 6.78
C ASP A 48 12.07 10.44 7.80
N LEU A 49 11.49 11.57 8.22
CA LEU A 49 10.33 11.60 9.13
C LEU A 49 9.10 10.91 8.53
N ILE A 50 8.79 11.19 7.26
CA ILE A 50 7.70 10.50 6.54
C ILE A 50 7.99 9.00 6.49
N GLY A 51 9.21 8.62 6.09
CA GLY A 51 9.63 7.23 6.01
C GLY A 51 9.48 6.50 7.34
N LEU A 52 9.99 7.07 8.44
CA LEU A 52 9.87 6.50 9.78
C LEU A 52 8.41 6.39 10.24
N ARG A 53 7.57 7.37 9.94
CA ARG A 53 6.14 7.31 10.22
C ARG A 53 5.47 6.15 9.46
N THR A 54 5.79 5.98 8.18
CA THR A 54 5.29 4.87 7.36
C THR A 54 5.76 3.52 7.90
N VAL A 55 7.04 3.39 8.28
CA VAL A 55 7.56 2.17 8.93
C VAL A 55 6.79 1.86 10.20
N LYS A 56 6.60 2.85 11.07
CA LYS A 56 5.86 2.69 12.33
C LYS A 56 4.45 2.13 12.07
N GLN A 57 3.70 2.77 11.18
CA GLN A 57 2.34 2.35 10.84
C GLN A 57 2.29 0.93 10.28
N LEU A 58 3.22 0.56 9.40
CA LEU A 58 3.26 -0.79 8.81
C LEU A 58 3.59 -1.86 9.85
N VAL A 59 4.52 -1.55 10.78
CA VAL A 59 4.87 -2.45 11.88
C VAL A 59 3.71 -2.61 12.87
N GLU A 60 3.02 -1.52 13.20
CA GLU A 60 1.81 -1.55 14.03
C GLU A 60 0.67 -2.34 13.38
N ASN A 61 0.58 -2.32 12.05
CA ASN A 61 -0.36 -3.14 11.26
C ASN A 61 0.12 -4.59 11.06
N GLY A 62 1.15 -5.03 11.78
CA GLY A 62 1.60 -6.43 11.80
C GLY A 62 2.60 -6.81 10.72
N VAL A 63 3.15 -5.85 9.96
CA VAL A 63 4.22 -6.14 8.98
C VAL A 63 5.58 -6.17 9.69
N PRO A 64 6.31 -7.31 9.71
CA PRO A 64 7.62 -7.36 10.35
C PRO A 64 8.62 -6.44 9.67
N ALA A 65 9.43 -5.69 10.45
CA ALA A 65 10.43 -4.75 9.91
C ALA A 65 11.42 -5.42 8.94
N ASN A 66 11.79 -6.68 9.18
CA ASN A 66 12.62 -7.47 8.26
C ASN A 66 11.93 -7.76 6.92
N ARG A 67 10.61 -7.98 6.92
CA ARG A 67 9.82 -8.14 5.69
C ARG A 67 9.79 -6.82 4.92
N LEU A 68 9.63 -5.71 5.64
CA LEU A 68 9.71 -4.37 5.08
C LEU A 68 11.07 -4.12 4.41
N ARG A 69 12.18 -4.46 5.08
CA ARG A 69 13.53 -4.36 4.50
C ARG A 69 13.65 -5.13 3.18
N ARG A 70 13.17 -6.36 3.14
CA ARG A 70 13.21 -7.20 1.92
C ARG A 70 12.35 -6.60 0.80
N ALA A 71 11.17 -6.11 1.14
CA ALA A 71 10.27 -5.48 0.17
C ALA A 71 10.89 -4.21 -0.42
N LEU A 72 11.47 -3.34 0.41
CA LEU A 72 12.17 -2.13 -0.06
C LEU A 72 13.40 -2.44 -0.91
N ALA A 73 14.16 -3.48 -0.57
CA ALA A 73 15.28 -3.93 -1.39
C ALA A 73 14.79 -4.40 -2.77
N ALA A 74 13.72 -5.21 -2.82
CA ALA A 74 13.11 -5.64 -4.08
C ALA A 74 12.54 -4.48 -4.90
N LEU A 75 11.96 -3.46 -4.24
CA LEU A 75 11.52 -2.24 -4.92
C LEU A 75 12.69 -1.48 -5.54
N ARG A 76 13.80 -1.29 -4.82
CA ARG A 76 14.97 -0.58 -5.35
C ARG A 76 15.59 -1.28 -6.56
N GLU A 77 15.55 -2.61 -6.57
CA GLU A 77 16.02 -3.42 -7.70
C GLU A 77 15.07 -3.32 -8.91
N LYS A 78 13.75 -3.39 -8.70
CA LYS A 78 12.75 -3.43 -9.77
C LYS A 78 12.32 -2.05 -10.28
N LEU A 79 12.37 -1.04 -9.42
CA LEU A 79 11.98 0.36 -9.69
C LEU A 79 13.25 1.21 -9.58
N ALA A 80 14.07 1.18 -10.62
CA ALA A 80 15.42 1.76 -10.69
C ALA A 80 15.54 3.29 -10.42
N HIS A 81 14.49 3.96 -9.95
CA HIS A 81 14.43 5.42 -9.78
C HIS A 81 13.87 5.90 -8.43
N ALA A 82 13.48 5.01 -7.52
CA ALA A 82 12.96 5.43 -6.20
C ALA A 82 14.09 5.42 -5.15
N GLU A 83 14.68 6.59 -4.88
CA GLU A 83 15.75 6.73 -3.88
C GLU A 83 15.19 6.55 -2.46
N ALA A 84 13.99 7.08 -2.20
CA ALA A 84 13.28 6.96 -0.93
C ALA A 84 11.86 6.38 -1.12
N PRO A 85 11.70 5.06 -1.33
CA PRO A 85 10.41 4.45 -1.68
C PRO A 85 9.31 4.68 -0.64
N LEU A 86 9.64 4.79 0.65
CA LEU A 86 8.67 5.01 1.73
C LEU A 86 8.09 6.43 1.77
N SER A 87 8.76 7.40 1.15
CA SER A 87 8.28 8.78 1.02
C SER A 87 7.73 9.08 -0.37
N GLU A 88 8.13 8.32 -1.39
CA GLU A 88 7.77 8.55 -2.79
C GLU A 88 6.59 7.68 -3.26
N LEU A 89 6.37 6.54 -2.62
CA LEU A 89 5.34 5.57 -3.01
C LEU A 89 4.30 5.42 -1.90
N ARG A 90 3.07 5.13 -2.28
CA ARG A 90 2.03 4.76 -1.33
C ARG A 90 2.22 3.31 -0.94
N VAL A 91 2.65 3.08 0.30
CA VAL A 91 2.87 1.74 0.84
C VAL A 91 1.71 1.36 1.74
N LEU A 92 1.15 0.18 1.49
CA LEU A 92 -0.01 -0.38 2.15
C LEU A 92 0.36 -1.74 2.77
N SER A 93 -0.43 -2.16 3.75
CA SER A 93 -0.34 -3.51 4.32
C SER A 93 -1.65 -4.26 4.06
N ASP A 94 -1.55 -5.48 3.53
CA ASP A 94 -2.68 -6.40 3.38
C ASP A 94 -2.29 -7.77 3.98
N GLY A 95 -2.96 -8.20 5.06
CA GLY A 95 -2.67 -9.47 5.72
C GLY A 95 -1.19 -9.68 6.13
N GLY A 96 -0.47 -8.61 6.49
CA GLY A 96 0.97 -8.66 6.81
C GLY A 96 1.90 -8.65 5.58
N THR A 97 1.33 -8.51 4.38
CA THR A 97 2.06 -8.34 3.12
C THR A 97 2.19 -6.87 2.77
N VAL A 98 3.35 -6.50 2.20
CA VAL A 98 3.63 -5.13 1.76
C VAL A 98 3.11 -4.98 0.35
N ILE A 99 2.22 -4.01 0.15
CA ILE A 99 1.70 -3.63 -1.16
C ILE A 99 2.17 -2.21 -1.47
N VAL A 100 2.55 -1.96 -2.71
CA VAL A 100 3.02 -0.65 -3.16
C VAL A 100 2.17 -0.20 -4.33
N GLU A 101 1.67 1.03 -4.25
CA GLU A 101 0.84 1.65 -5.27
C GLU A 101 1.60 2.79 -5.97
N ARG A 102 1.63 2.75 -7.30
CA ARG A 102 2.18 3.82 -8.16
C ARG A 102 1.27 4.03 -9.35
N GLY A 103 0.71 5.23 -9.48
CA GLY A 103 -0.15 5.59 -10.62
C GLY A 103 -1.40 4.70 -10.76
N GLY A 104 -2.00 4.29 -9.64
CA GLY A 104 -3.18 3.41 -9.60
C GLY A 104 -2.88 1.91 -9.66
N THR A 105 -1.66 1.52 -10.03
CA THR A 105 -1.26 0.11 -10.10
C THR A 105 -0.66 -0.35 -8.77
N ARG A 106 -1.15 -1.48 -8.23
CA ARG A 106 -0.65 -2.11 -6.99
C ARG A 106 0.25 -3.31 -7.29
N LEU A 107 1.36 -3.41 -6.57
CA LEU A 107 2.37 -4.46 -6.71
C LEU A 107 2.76 -5.01 -5.34
N GLU A 108 2.90 -6.33 -5.23
CA GLU A 108 3.56 -7.00 -4.11
C GLU A 108 5.07 -7.14 -4.46
N PRO A 109 5.99 -6.47 -3.74
CA PRO A 109 7.37 -6.32 -4.22
C PRO A 109 8.18 -7.61 -4.23
N LEU A 110 7.89 -8.53 -3.31
CA LEU A 110 8.68 -9.74 -3.10
C LEU A 110 8.48 -10.74 -4.23
N SER A 111 7.22 -11.03 -4.58
CA SER A 111 6.83 -11.87 -5.72
C SER A 111 6.88 -11.09 -7.04
N GLY A 112 6.67 -9.77 -7.02
CA GLY A 112 6.47 -8.98 -8.24
C GLY A 112 5.07 -9.12 -8.84
N GLN A 113 4.11 -9.69 -8.12
CA GLN A 113 2.75 -9.86 -8.60
C GLN A 113 1.96 -8.54 -8.50
N PHE A 114 1.19 -8.26 -9.54
CA PHE A 114 0.18 -7.20 -9.48
C PHE A 114 -0.98 -7.62 -8.59
N VAL A 115 -1.50 -6.67 -7.82
CA VAL A 115 -2.62 -6.89 -6.91
C VAL A 115 -3.85 -6.17 -7.45
N LEU A 116 -4.95 -6.90 -7.58
CA LEU A 116 -6.25 -6.33 -7.93
C LEU A 116 -6.70 -5.38 -6.83
N ASN A 117 -7.05 -4.15 -7.21
CA ASN A 117 -7.68 -3.21 -6.30
C ASN A 117 -9.19 -3.49 -6.26
N PHE A 118 -9.67 -4.05 -5.15
CA PHE A 118 -11.09 -4.30 -4.90
C PHE A 118 -11.74 -3.24 -4.00
N GLU A 119 -11.10 -2.07 -3.80
CA GLU A 119 -11.71 -1.01 -3.00
C GLU A 119 -13.01 -0.52 -3.66
N THR A 120 -14.12 -0.74 -2.97
CA THR A 120 -15.47 -0.45 -3.48
C THR A 120 -15.86 1.02 -3.37
N ARG A 121 -15.03 1.85 -2.74
CA ARG A 121 -15.32 3.28 -2.53
C ARG A 121 -15.42 4.06 -3.83
N GLU A 122 -14.67 3.69 -4.86
CA GLU A 122 -14.75 4.28 -6.20
C GLU A 122 -15.90 3.68 -7.05
N LEU A 123 -16.43 2.51 -6.65
CA LEU A 123 -17.46 1.79 -7.40
C LEU A 123 -18.88 2.29 -7.13
N ASN A 124 -19.13 3.04 -6.05
CA ASN A 124 -20.49 3.46 -5.68
C ASN A 124 -21.17 4.33 -6.74
N GLU A 125 -20.42 5.06 -7.57
CA GLU A 125 -20.98 5.92 -8.62
C GLU A 125 -21.27 5.17 -9.94
N THR A 126 -20.63 4.01 -10.15
CA THR A 126 -20.73 3.23 -11.40
C THR A 126 -21.47 1.90 -11.22
N VAL A 127 -21.67 1.45 -9.98
CA VAL A 127 -22.42 0.22 -9.69
C VAL A 127 -23.91 0.52 -9.78
N ARG A 128 -24.48 0.21 -10.94
CA ARG A 128 -25.92 -0.05 -11.03
C ARG A 128 -26.20 -1.35 -10.31
N VAL A 129 -26.88 -1.28 -9.17
CA VAL A 129 -27.63 -2.42 -8.66
C VAL A 129 -28.64 -2.78 -9.73
N MET A 130 -28.38 -3.84 -10.49
CA MET A 130 -29.40 -4.37 -11.38
C MET A 130 -30.45 -4.98 -10.45
N THR A 131 -31.67 -4.45 -10.50
CA THR A 131 -32.83 -5.18 -10.00
C THR A 131 -32.90 -6.45 -10.84
N GLY A 132 -32.33 -7.53 -10.31
CA GLY A 132 -32.43 -8.84 -10.95
C GLY A 132 -33.89 -9.26 -10.96
N ARG A 133 -34.29 -9.93 -12.04
CA ARG A 133 -35.56 -10.66 -12.04
C ARG A 133 -35.59 -11.61 -10.83
N SER A 134 -36.75 -11.72 -10.17
CA SER A 134 -36.95 -12.74 -9.16
C SER A 134 -36.73 -14.13 -9.78
N ALA A 135 -36.52 -15.15 -8.94
CA ALA A 135 -36.42 -16.52 -9.43
C ALA A 135 -37.65 -16.92 -10.28
N ASP A 136 -38.84 -16.44 -9.90
CA ASP A 136 -40.10 -16.69 -10.61
C ASP A 136 -40.16 -15.98 -11.96
N GLU A 137 -39.65 -14.74 -12.03
CA GLU A 137 -39.59 -13.98 -13.29
C GLU A 137 -38.58 -14.58 -14.27
N TRP A 138 -37.48 -15.16 -13.77
CA TRP A 138 -36.55 -15.92 -14.61
C TRP A 138 -37.19 -17.21 -15.14
N LEU A 139 -37.97 -17.89 -14.30
CA LEU A 139 -38.69 -19.10 -14.71
C LEU A 139 -39.73 -18.80 -15.78
N ALA A 140 -40.49 -17.70 -15.64
CA ALA A 140 -41.47 -17.28 -16.63
C ALA A 140 -40.82 -17.02 -18.01
N VAL A 141 -39.70 -16.33 -18.03
CA VAL A 141 -38.95 -16.05 -19.26
C VAL A 141 -38.42 -17.33 -19.90
N ALA A 142 -37.93 -18.27 -19.10
CA ALA A 142 -37.47 -19.57 -19.61
C ALA A 142 -38.62 -20.35 -20.27
N LEU A 143 -39.81 -20.37 -19.64
CA LEU A 143 -41.00 -21.03 -20.18
C LEU A 143 -41.47 -20.41 -21.51
N GLU A 144 -41.40 -19.09 -21.64
CA GLU A 144 -41.71 -18.39 -22.89
C GLU A 144 -40.74 -18.80 -24.01
N TYR A 145 -39.43 -18.84 -23.75
CA TYR A 145 -38.44 -19.30 -24.74
C TYR A 145 -38.62 -20.76 -25.13
N GLU A 146 -39.01 -21.65 -24.20
CA GLU A 146 -39.33 -23.04 -24.50
C GLU A 146 -40.58 -23.18 -25.38
N ALA A 147 -41.59 -22.33 -25.17
CA ALA A 147 -42.80 -22.29 -25.98
C ALA A 147 -42.53 -21.76 -27.40
N GLU A 148 -41.69 -20.73 -27.53
CA GLU A 148 -41.29 -20.18 -28.83
C GLU A 148 -40.35 -21.12 -29.60
N GLY A 149 -39.45 -21.83 -28.91
CA GLY A 149 -38.57 -22.84 -29.49
C GLY A 149 -39.33 -24.01 -30.12
N LYS A 150 -40.50 -24.36 -29.58
CA LYS A 150 -41.40 -25.39 -30.15
C LYS A 150 -42.14 -24.92 -31.41
N ASN A 151 -42.35 -23.63 -31.60
CA ASN A 151 -43.04 -23.06 -32.76
C ASN A 151 -42.15 -22.89 -34.00
N ARG A 152 -40.82 -22.91 -33.86
CA ARG A 152 -39.88 -22.79 -34.99
C ARG A 152 -39.48 -24.12 -35.64
N ALA A 153 -39.92 -25.25 -35.07
CA ALA A 153 -39.59 -26.59 -35.53
C ALA A 153 -40.76 -27.28 -36.28
N GLN A 154 -41.79 -26.54 -36.67
CA GLN A 154 -42.97 -27.04 -37.39
C GLN A 154 -43.12 -26.35 -38.75
#